data_AF-A0A263BRF4-F1
#
_entry.id   AF-A0A263BRF4-F1
#
_cell.length_a   1.000
_cell.length_b   1.000
_cell.length_c   1.000
_cell.angle_alpha   90.00
_cell.angle_beta   90.00
_cell.angle_gamma   90.00
#
_symmetry.space_group_name_H-M   'P 1'
#
loop_
_entity.id
_entity.type
_entity.pdbx_description
1 polymer ?
#
loop_
_entity_poly.entity_id
_entity_poly.type
_entity_poly.pdbx_seq_one_letter_code
_entity_poly.pdbx_strand_id
1 'polypeptide(L)' 'MRTSSPAFMALLYFSLGVLFTYLAIQNGQESMWNASTIILMLLATFDFSVSFRFMLLRRKIKQIKKNKST' A
#
# COMPACT_ATOMS: atom_id res chain seq x y z
N MET A 1 1.73 -23.33 10.37
CA MET A 1 1.16 -22.13 9.71
C MET A 1 2.32 -21.32 9.15
N ARG A 2 2.43 -21.22 7.82
CA ARG A 2 3.56 -20.59 7.13
C ARG A 2 3.52 -19.09 7.44
N THR A 3 4.54 -18.59 8.14
CA THR A 3 4.73 -17.17 8.45
C THR A 3 4.77 -16.38 7.15
N SER A 4 3.63 -15.83 6.75
CA SER A 4 3.54 -14.84 5.69
C SER A 4 4.54 -13.74 6.00
N SER A 5 5.65 -13.69 5.27
CA SER A 5 6.71 -12.69 5.49
C SER A 5 6.04 -11.32 5.51
N PRO A 6 6.11 -10.55 6.62
CA PRO A 6 5.49 -9.23 6.69
C PRO A 6 5.95 -8.31 5.55
N ALA A 7 7.13 -8.58 4.99
CA ALA A 7 7.67 -7.92 3.82
C ALA A 7 6.92 -8.25 2.52
N PHE A 8 6.54 -9.52 2.33
CA PHE A 8 5.80 -9.97 1.16
C PHE A 8 4.38 -9.40 1.16
N MET A 9 3.71 -9.38 2.32
CA MET A 9 2.39 -8.76 2.44
C MET A 9 2.45 -7.25 2.14
N ALA A 10 3.44 -6.53 2.67
CA ALA A 10 3.63 -5.12 2.35
C ALA A 10 3.85 -4.86 0.85
N LEU A 11 4.61 -5.73 0.17
CA LEU A 11 4.82 -5.67 -1.28
C LEU A 11 3.52 -5.95 -2.04
N LEU A 12 2.76 -6.97 -1.65
CA LEU A 12 1.50 -7.31 -2.29
C LEU A 12 0.48 -6.18 -2.20
N TYR A 13 0.25 -5.62 -1.00
CA TYR A 13 -0.66 -4.49 -0.83
C TYR A 13 -0.21 -3.25 -1.61
N PHE A 14 1.11 -2.99 -1.68
CA PHE A 14 1.63 -1.91 -2.50
C PHE A 14 1.34 -2.11 -3.99
N SER A 15 1.63 -3.30 -4.52
CA SER A 15 1.38 -3.63 -5.93
C SER A 15 -0.12 -3.58 -6.25
N LEU A 16 -0.96 -4.03 -5.32
CA LEU A 16 -2.41 -3.97 -5.49
C LEU A 16 -2.94 -2.53 -5.52
N GLY A 17 -2.44 -1.64 -4.65
CA GLY A 17 -2.76 -0.22 -4.68
C GLY A 17 -2.33 0.46 -5.99
N VAL A 18 -1.16 0.11 -6.53
CA VAL A 18 -0.71 0.59 -7.84
C VAL A 18 -1.64 0.10 -8.96
N LEU A 19 -2.05 -1.17 -8.92
CA LEU A 19 -2.98 -1.74 -9.89
C LEU A 19 -4.34 -1.03 -9.86
N PHE A 20 -4.91 -0.80 -8.68
CA PHE A 20 -6.17 -0.06 -8.55
C PHE A 20 -6.05 1.39 -9.01
N THR A 21 -4.90 2.03 -8.79
CA THR A 21 -4.64 3.38 -9.32
C THR A 21 -4.62 3.38 -10.85
N TYR A 22 -3.95 2.41 -11.46
CA TYR A 22 -3.96 2.26 -12.92
C TYR A 22 -5.37 2.06 -13.48
N LEU A 23 -6.16 1.18 -12.84
CA LEU A 23 -7.55 0.94 -13.23
C LEU A 23 -8.42 2.19 -13.04
N ALA A 24 -8.20 2.98 -11.98
CA ALA A 24 -8.90 4.23 -11.76
C ALA A 24 -8.59 5.24 -12.88
N ILE A 25 -7.32 5.40 -13.24
CA ILE A 25 -6.92 6.31 -14.32
C ILE A 25 -7.56 5.89 -15.64
N GLN A 26 -7.55 4.59 -15.95
CA GLN A 26 -8.14 4.08 -17.19
C GLN A 26 -9.67 4.24 -17.23
N ASN A 27 -10.37 4.00 -16.13
CA ASN A 27 -11.82 4.24 -16.04
C ASN A 27 -12.19 5.73 -15.97
N GLY A 28 -11.28 6.57 -15.47
CA GLY A 28 -11.46 8.00 -15.32
C GLY A 28 -11.18 8.84 -16.57
N GLN A 29 -10.73 8.23 -17.67
CA GLN A 29 -10.39 8.96 -18.90
C GLN A 29 -11.59 9.72 -19.49
N GLU A 30 -12.79 9.14 -19.41
CA GLU A 30 -14.04 9.77 -19.85
C GLU A 30 -14.57 10.75 -18.79
N SER A 31 -14.57 10.32 -17.52
CA SER A 31 -14.98 11.16 -16.38
C SER A 31 -14.43 10.60 -15.06
N MET A 32 -13.69 11.43 -14.33
CA MET A 32 -13.18 11.10 -13.00
C MET A 32 -14.28 10.97 -11.94
N TRP A 33 -15.48 11.51 -12.22
CA TRP A 33 -16.63 11.52 -11.31
C TRP A 33 -17.46 10.24 -11.36
N ASN A 34 -17.07 9.25 -12.17
CA ASN A 34 -17.72 7.95 -12.18
C ASN A 34 -17.57 7.25 -10.82
N ALA A 35 -18.67 6.67 -10.33
CA ALA A 35 -18.71 5.97 -9.05
C ALA A 35 -17.66 4.86 -8.95
N SER A 36 -17.42 4.12 -10.05
CA SER A 36 -16.39 3.09 -10.14
C SER A 36 -14.98 3.65 -9.94
N THR A 37 -14.66 4.77 -10.59
CA THR A 37 -13.37 5.47 -10.45
C THR A 37 -13.13 5.91 -9.01
N ILE A 38 -14.15 6.50 -8.36
CA ILE A 38 -14.08 6.93 -6.96
C ILE A 38 -13.83 5.74 -6.03
N ILE A 39 -14.54 4.62 -6.22
CA ILE A 39 -14.32 3.40 -5.42
C ILE A 39 -12.89 2.87 -5.61
N LEU A 40 -12.39 2.83 -6.85
CA LEU A 40 -11.02 2.40 -7.13
C LEU A 40 -9.97 3.31 -6.46
N MET A 41 -10.18 4.63 -6.47
CA MET A 41 -9.31 5.59 -5.77
C MET A 41 -9.31 5.40 -4.25
N LEU A 42 -10.48 5.12 -3.66
CA LEU A 42 -10.60 4.84 -2.22
C LEU A 42 -9.89 3.54 -1.83
N LEU A 43 -10.08 2.47 -2.62
CA LEU A 43 -9.38 1.20 -2.42
C LEU A 43 -7.86 1.37 -2.52
N ALA A 44 -7.38 2.02 -3.58
CA ALA A 44 -5.96 2.32 -3.75
C ALA A 44 -5.38 3.10 -2.55
N THR A 45 -6.12 4.09 -2.04
CA THR A 45 -5.71 4.88 -0.87
C THR A 45 -5.58 4.01 0.38
N PHE A 46 -6.51 3.09 0.61
CA PHE A 46 -6.46 2.16 1.73
C PHE A 46 -5.23 1.23 1.62
N ASP A 47 -5.01 0.65 0.44
CA ASP A 47 -3.86 -0.22 0.16
C ASP A 47 -2.51 0.50 0.39
N PHE A 48 -2.38 1.74 -0.09
CA PHE A 48 -1.19 2.56 0.16
C PHE A 48 -1.02 2.90 1.63
N SER A 49 -2.10 3.19 2.35
CA SER A 49 -2.05 3.49 3.79
C SER A 49 -1.53 2.29 4.60
N VAL A 50 -2.00 1.08 4.26
CA VAL A 50 -1.49 -0.18 4.86
C VAL A 50 -0.01 -0.39 4.53
N SER A 51 0.38 -0.24 3.27
CA SER A 51 1.78 -0.36 2.85
C SER A 51 2.69 0.66 3.55
N PHE A 52 2.23 1.90 3.68
CA PHE A 52 2.95 2.97 4.36
C PHE A 52 3.16 2.66 5.84
N ARG A 53 2.15 2.12 6.54
CA ARG A 53 2.28 1.63 7.93
C ARG A 53 3.36 0.57 8.05
N PHE A 54 3.41 -0.41 7.14
CA PHE A 54 4.46 -1.43 7.14
C PHE A 54 5.86 -0.85 6.88
N MET A 55 5.97 0.14 6.00
CA MET A 55 7.23 0.85 5.75
C MET A 55 7.72 1.61 7.00
N LEU A 56 6.82 2.32 7.69
CA LEU A 56 7.14 3.01 8.94
C LEU A 56 7.55 2.03 10.04
N LEU A 57 6.84 0.91 10.18
CA LEU A 57 7.18 -0.15 11.13
C LEU A 57 8.59 -0.70 10.88
N ARG A 58 8.93 -0.99 9.62
CA ARG A 58 10.29 -1.41 9.23
C ARG A 58 11.35 -0.36 9.60
N ARG A 59 11.08 0.94 9.38
CA ARG A 59 11.98 2.04 9.77
C ARG A 59 12.17 2.08 11.29
N LYS A 60 11.09 1.99 12.06
CA LYS A 60 11.12 1.99 13.54
C LYS A 60 11.93 0.81 14.08
N ILE A 61 11.70 -0.39 13.56
CA ILE A 61 12.47 -1.59 13.95
C ILE A 61 13.97 -1.41 13.66
N LYS A 62 14.32 -0.85 12.49
CA LYS A 62 15.72 -0.53 12.14
C LYS A 62 16.36 0.47 13.11
N GLN A 63 15.64 1.50 13.52
CA GLN A 63 16.12 2.49 14.49
C GLN A 63 16.34 1.87 15.88
N ILE A 64 15.40 1.07 16.38
CA ILE A 64 15.54 0.37 17.67
C ILE A 64 16.76 -0.56 17.65
N LYS A 65 16.97 -1.31 16.55
CA LYS A 65 18.14 -2.20 16.41
C LYS A 65 19.46 -1.42 16.38
N LYS A 66 19.48 -0.23 15.77
CA LYS A 66 20.65 0.65 15.74
C LYS A 66 21.00 1.18 17.14
N ASN A 67 20.02 1.64 17.91
CA ASN A 67 20.24 2.18 19.27
C ASN A 67 20.61 1.11 20.32
N LYS A 68 20.36 -0.18 20.05
CA LYS A 68 20.72 -1.28 20.97
C LYS A 68 22.16 -1.80 20.73
N SER A 69 22.85 -1.28 19.72
CA SER A 69 24.20 -1.68 19.30
C SER A 69 25.27 -0.63 19.68
N THR A 70 24.88 0.41 20.41
CA THR A 70 25.74 1.46 20.99
C THR A 70 25.49 1.47 22.49
#